data_AF-A0A916MQ15-F1
#
_entry.id   AF-A0A916MQ15-F1
#
_cell.length_a   1.000
_cell.length_b   1.000
_cell.length_c   1.000
_cell.angle_alpha   90.00
_cell.angle_beta   90.00
_cell.angle_gamma   90.00
#
_symmetry.space_group_name_H-M   'P 1'
#
loop_
_entity.id
_entity.type
_entity.pdbx_description
1 polymer ?
#
loop_
_entity_poly.entity_id
_entity_poly.type
_entity_poly.pdbx_seq_one_letter_code
_entity_poly.pdbx_strand_id
1 'polypeptide(L)'
;MLIPNMKIIWTIVSATIMLCLFSCKPLAQSPIETSKSEIISTPTADAKQPPLKTIMGDFVIASVRLTDEVHGEKSQAGEKFLLVILTQPDLTNLAPGKFSLEEFGNMVHNSDGEIYILGSDNSKIISTMAGWVEDEFAMGFRVPILETYTLYWPGNLPIDLNINK
;
A
#
# COMPACT_ATOMS: atom_id res chain seq x y z
N MET A 1 -57.22 7.30 4.16
CA MET A 1 -58.41 6.82 3.45
C MET A 1 -58.30 7.30 2.00
N LEU A 2 -58.19 6.52 0.91
CA LEU A 2 -58.03 5.10 0.60
C LEU A 2 -57.56 5.03 -0.89
N ILE A 3 -56.49 4.26 -1.18
CA ILE A 3 -56.22 3.45 -2.41
C ILE A 3 -55.74 4.18 -3.71
N PRO A 4 -54.92 3.56 -4.61
CA PRO A 4 -54.44 2.15 -4.69
C PRO A 4 -52.90 1.96 -4.64
N ASN A 5 -52.33 0.87 -4.12
CA ASN A 5 -52.31 -0.54 -4.58
C ASN A 5 -51.91 -0.74 -6.05
N MET A 6 -50.60 -0.69 -6.32
CA MET A 6 -50.00 -1.19 -7.57
C MET A 6 -49.20 -2.46 -7.26
N LYS A 7 -49.87 -3.62 -7.35
CA LYS A 7 -49.22 -4.92 -7.49
C LYS A 7 -48.99 -5.15 -8.98
N ILE A 8 -47.75 -5.08 -9.41
CA ILE A 8 -47.35 -5.50 -10.76
C ILE A 8 -46.94 -6.97 -10.68
N ILE A 9 -47.72 -7.83 -11.33
CA ILE A 9 -47.45 -9.25 -11.57
C ILE A 9 -47.36 -9.45 -13.08
N TRP A 10 -46.19 -9.81 -13.61
CA TRP A 10 -45.92 -10.34 -14.96
C TRP A 10 -44.56 -11.07 -14.83
N THR A 11 -44.42 -12.38 -14.64
CA THR A 11 -44.67 -13.56 -15.51
C THR A 11 -44.28 -13.37 -16.98
N ILE A 12 -43.34 -14.21 -17.47
CA ILE A 12 -43.35 -15.00 -18.75
C ILE A 12 -41.90 -15.16 -19.33
N VAL A 13 -41.32 -16.38 -19.26
CA VAL A 13 -40.99 -17.32 -20.39
C VAL A 13 -39.65 -16.98 -21.08
N SER A 14 -38.60 -17.78 -20.87
CA SER A 14 -38.18 -18.98 -21.65
C SER A 14 -37.14 -18.65 -22.72
N ALA A 15 -36.00 -19.36 -22.69
CA ALA A 15 -35.43 -20.06 -23.85
C ALA A 15 -34.02 -20.55 -23.52
N THR A 16 -33.94 -21.83 -23.20
CA THR A 16 -32.73 -22.64 -23.27
C THR A 16 -32.28 -22.71 -24.73
N ILE A 17 -31.05 -22.29 -25.05
CA ILE A 17 -30.36 -22.76 -26.26
C ILE A 17 -29.01 -23.36 -25.84
N MET A 18 -28.99 -24.68 -26.02
CA MET A 18 -27.87 -25.60 -25.92
C MET A 18 -27.24 -25.76 -27.32
N LEU A 19 -25.98 -26.23 -27.34
CA LEU A 19 -25.12 -26.58 -28.50
C LEU A 19 -24.40 -25.38 -29.16
N CYS A 20 -23.08 -25.39 -29.34
CA CYS A 20 -22.36 -26.41 -30.09
C CYS A 20 -21.05 -26.93 -29.46
N LEU A 21 -20.87 -28.23 -29.68
CA LEU A 21 -19.69 -29.05 -29.46
C LEU A 21 -18.56 -28.62 -30.41
N PHE A 22 -17.31 -28.53 -29.93
CA PHE A 22 -16.16 -29.07 -30.66
C PHE A 22 -15.14 -29.64 -29.67
N SER A 23 -15.02 -30.96 -29.76
CA SER A 23 -14.03 -31.79 -29.13
C SER A 23 -12.72 -31.65 -29.91
N CYS A 24 -11.61 -31.33 -29.24
CA CYS A 24 -10.30 -31.79 -29.69
C CYS A 24 -9.55 -32.33 -28.48
N LYS A 25 -9.28 -33.63 -28.51
CA LYS A 25 -8.60 -34.40 -27.47
C LYS A 25 -7.11 -34.03 -27.39
N PRO A 26 -6.48 -34.30 -26.23
CA PRO A 26 -5.09 -33.93 -25.93
C PRO A 26 -4.12 -34.87 -26.65
N LEU A 27 -3.05 -34.33 -27.23
CA LEU A 27 -1.91 -35.13 -27.64
C LEU A 27 -0.94 -35.26 -26.46
N ALA A 28 -0.66 -36.50 -26.11
CA ALA A 28 0.18 -36.94 -25.03
C ALA A 28 1.63 -36.44 -25.17
N GLN A 29 2.19 -35.95 -24.07
CA GLN A 29 3.60 -36.16 -23.72
C GLN A 29 3.71 -36.45 -22.22
N SER A 30 4.41 -37.54 -21.93
CA SER A 30 4.85 -38.06 -20.64
C SER A 30 6.35 -38.38 -20.83
N PRO A 31 7.18 -38.58 -19.78
CA PRO A 31 7.25 -37.95 -18.47
C PRO A 31 8.61 -37.24 -18.22
N ILE A 32 8.64 -36.59 -17.07
CA ILE A 32 9.76 -36.07 -16.26
C ILE A 32 11.03 -36.93 -16.31
N GLU A 33 12.20 -36.29 -16.48
CA GLU A 33 13.41 -36.60 -15.71
C GLU A 33 14.41 -35.41 -15.69
N THR A 34 14.48 -34.79 -14.52
CA THR A 34 15.70 -34.38 -13.81
C THR A 34 16.79 -33.61 -14.58
N SER A 35 16.76 -32.28 -14.43
CA SER A 35 18.01 -31.55 -14.17
C SER A 35 17.74 -30.43 -13.18
N LYS A 36 17.95 -30.78 -11.91
CA LYS A 36 17.95 -29.88 -10.76
C LYS A 36 19.16 -28.94 -10.89
N SER A 37 18.99 -27.82 -11.57
CA SER A 37 19.79 -26.63 -11.30
C SER A 37 19.00 -25.79 -10.31
N GLU A 38 19.24 -26.10 -9.04
CA GLU A 38 18.82 -25.32 -7.89
C GLU A 38 19.46 -23.93 -8.02
N ILE A 39 18.79 -23.02 -8.73
CA ILE A 39 19.00 -21.59 -8.52
C ILE A 39 18.44 -21.35 -7.13
N ILE A 40 19.31 -21.49 -6.14
CA ILE A 40 19.13 -20.89 -4.83
C ILE A 40 19.02 -19.40 -5.13
N SER A 41 17.79 -18.92 -5.25
CA SER A 41 17.47 -17.50 -5.18
C SER A 41 17.79 -17.06 -3.76
N THR A 42 19.08 -16.88 -3.47
CA THR A 42 19.52 -16.00 -2.39
C THR A 42 18.81 -14.67 -2.63
N PRO A 43 18.05 -14.14 -1.65
CA PRO A 43 17.51 -12.80 -1.78
C PRO A 43 18.72 -11.89 -1.95
N THR A 44 18.89 -11.36 -3.16
CA THR A 44 19.83 -10.28 -3.41
C THR A 44 19.44 -9.19 -2.43
N ALA A 45 20.34 -8.87 -1.51
CA ALA A 45 20.21 -7.73 -0.62
C ALA A 45 20.12 -6.48 -1.49
N ASP A 46 18.88 -6.16 -1.86
CA ASP A 46 18.48 -5.03 -2.66
C ASP A 46 18.97 -3.77 -1.94
N ALA A 47 19.57 -2.84 -2.68
CA ALA A 47 20.32 -1.70 -2.14
C ALA A 47 19.58 -1.07 -0.95
N LYS A 48 20.04 -1.41 0.28
CA LYS A 48 19.32 -1.09 1.51
C LYS A 48 19.31 0.43 1.63
N GLN A 49 18.14 1.05 1.43
CA GLN A 49 17.97 2.48 1.68
C GLN A 49 18.55 2.79 3.07
N PRO A 50 19.38 3.83 3.21
CA PRO A 50 19.99 4.13 4.50
C PRO A 50 18.88 4.37 5.54
N PRO A 51 19.05 3.90 6.79
CA PRO A 51 18.08 4.18 7.85
C PRO A 51 17.86 5.68 8.01
N LEU A 52 16.59 6.06 8.17
CA LEU A 52 16.16 7.39 8.56
C LEU A 52 16.69 7.68 9.96
N LYS A 53 17.55 8.69 10.08
CA LYS A 53 18.09 9.16 11.35
C LYS A 53 17.09 10.12 11.99
N THR A 54 16.66 9.80 13.22
CA THR A 54 15.77 10.65 14.01
C THR A 54 16.26 10.75 15.46
N ILE A 55 15.75 11.72 16.20
CA ILE A 55 16.05 11.85 17.65
C ILE A 55 15.42 10.72 18.49
N MET A 56 14.46 9.97 17.94
CA MET A 56 13.85 8.80 18.57
C MET A 56 14.58 7.49 18.24
N GLY A 57 15.67 7.57 17.48
CA GLY A 57 16.41 6.44 16.95
C GLY A 57 16.29 6.32 15.43
N ASP A 58 16.84 5.23 14.91
CA ASP A 58 16.85 4.96 13.48
C ASP A 58 15.57 4.23 13.06
N PHE A 59 14.99 4.63 11.94
CA PHE A 59 13.88 3.91 11.30
C PHE A 59 14.27 3.45 9.91
N VAL A 60 13.55 2.46 9.40
CA VAL A 60 13.61 2.04 7.99
C VAL A 60 12.22 1.98 7.41
N ILE A 61 12.10 2.37 6.15
CA ILE A 61 10.87 2.23 5.38
C ILE A 61 10.75 0.75 4.99
N ALA A 62 9.83 0.04 5.62
CA ALA A 62 9.60 -1.38 5.33
C ALA A 62 8.82 -1.56 4.03
N SER A 63 7.81 -0.72 3.82
CA SER A 63 6.97 -0.75 2.62
C SER A 63 6.32 0.62 2.40
N VAL A 64 5.83 0.82 1.18
CA VAL A 64 5.05 1.99 0.80
C VAL A 64 3.86 1.51 -0.02
N ARG A 65 2.65 1.96 0.31
CA ARG A 65 1.44 1.56 -0.43
C ARG A 65 0.45 2.70 -0.61
N LEU A 66 -0.27 2.67 -1.72
CA LEU A 66 -1.44 3.51 -1.96
C LEU A 66 -2.71 2.74 -1.58
N THR A 67 -3.63 3.37 -0.85
CA THR A 67 -4.94 2.81 -0.53
C THR A 67 -6.03 3.87 -0.70
N ASP A 68 -7.25 3.40 -1.00
CA ASP A 68 -8.45 4.24 -1.05
C ASP A 68 -9.05 4.52 0.33
N GLU A 69 -8.73 3.67 1.32
CA GLU A 69 -9.37 3.73 2.64
C GLU A 69 -8.38 3.40 3.76
N VAL A 70 -8.46 4.17 4.86
CA VAL A 70 -7.74 3.94 6.11
C VAL A 70 -8.70 4.21 7.26
N HIS A 71 -8.88 3.25 8.18
CA HIS A 71 -9.78 3.38 9.34
C HIS A 71 -11.21 3.85 9.02
N GLY A 72 -11.78 3.43 7.90
CA GLY A 72 -13.12 3.84 7.47
C GLY A 72 -13.18 5.22 6.80
N GLU A 73 -12.06 5.94 6.72
CA GLU A 73 -11.94 7.19 5.98
C GLU A 73 -11.54 6.91 4.53
N LYS A 74 -12.31 7.44 3.58
CA LYS A 74 -12.07 7.27 2.14
C LYS A 74 -11.35 8.47 1.53
N SER A 75 -10.46 8.21 0.57
CA SER A 75 -9.82 9.26 -0.22
C SER A 75 -10.81 9.93 -1.16
N GLN A 76 -10.46 11.14 -1.62
CA GLN A 76 -11.25 11.86 -2.61
C GLN A 76 -10.93 11.36 -4.03
N ALA A 77 -11.80 11.68 -4.98
CA ALA A 77 -11.57 11.34 -6.38
C ALA A 77 -10.27 12.00 -6.88
N GLY A 78 -9.39 11.20 -7.49
CA GLY A 78 -8.07 11.65 -7.96
C GLY A 78 -6.96 11.56 -6.90
N GLU A 79 -7.29 11.17 -5.66
CA GLU A 79 -6.35 11.05 -4.56
C GLU A 79 -6.34 9.63 -3.97
N LYS A 80 -5.24 9.31 -3.28
CA LYS A 80 -5.07 8.10 -2.46
C LYS A 80 -4.45 8.48 -1.13
N PHE A 81 -4.58 7.60 -0.14
CA PHE A 81 -3.69 7.61 1.02
C PHE A 81 -2.41 6.89 0.66
N LEU A 82 -1.29 7.61 0.69
CA LEU A 82 0.05 7.04 0.66
C LEU A 82 0.47 6.73 2.09
N LEU A 83 0.67 5.44 2.38
CA LEU A 83 1.15 4.95 3.66
C LEU A 83 2.63 4.59 3.53
N VAL A 84 3.47 5.27 4.31
CA VAL A 84 4.90 4.95 4.45
C VAL A 84 5.07 4.19 5.77
N ILE A 85 5.32 2.88 5.67
CA ILE A 85 5.41 1.99 6.83
C ILE A 85 6.81 2.05 7.42
N LEU A 86 6.91 2.37 8.70
CA LEU A 86 8.18 2.48 9.43
C LEU A 86 8.38 1.30 10.37
N THR A 87 9.60 0.79 10.39
CA THR A 87 10.05 -0.28 11.30
C THR A 87 11.40 0.09 11.93
N GLN A 88 11.82 -0.70 12.91
CA GLN A 88 13.18 -0.65 13.44
C GLN A 88 14.20 -1.15 12.39
N PRO A 89 15.51 -0.84 12.51
CA PRO A 89 16.52 -1.21 11.50
C PRO A 89 16.68 -2.72 11.22
N ASP A 90 16.22 -3.56 12.15
CA ASP A 90 16.14 -5.01 12.05
C ASP A 90 14.82 -5.51 11.44
N LEU A 91 13.98 -4.60 10.94
CA LEU A 91 12.64 -4.82 10.40
C LEU A 91 11.58 -5.24 11.43
N THR A 92 11.86 -5.07 12.73
CA THR A 92 10.86 -5.27 13.77
C THR A 92 9.81 -4.14 13.74
N ASN A 93 8.52 -4.50 13.74
CA ASN A 93 7.42 -3.54 13.77
C ASN A 93 7.44 -2.66 15.03
N LEU A 94 7.08 -1.39 14.86
CA LEU A 94 6.87 -0.45 15.95
C LEU A 94 5.54 -0.77 16.64
N ALA A 95 5.60 -1.49 17.76
CA ALA A 95 4.42 -1.99 18.45
C ALA A 95 3.73 -0.93 19.34
N PRO A 96 2.38 -0.94 19.40
CA PRO A 96 1.64 -0.15 20.39
C PRO A 96 2.14 -0.42 21.81
N GLY A 97 2.29 0.63 22.61
CA GLY A 97 2.77 0.54 24.00
C GLY A 97 4.29 0.39 24.18
N LYS A 98 5.04 0.12 23.10
CA LYS A 98 6.51 0.22 23.07
C LYS A 98 6.98 1.45 22.32
N PHE A 99 6.19 1.89 21.34
CA PHE A 99 6.40 3.10 20.58
C PHE A 99 5.33 4.13 20.93
N SER A 100 5.75 5.36 21.26
CA SER A 100 4.84 6.45 21.64
C SER A 100 4.49 7.31 20.43
N LEU A 101 3.21 7.34 20.07
CA LEU A 101 2.71 8.24 19.02
C LEU A 101 2.85 9.71 19.42
N GLU A 102 2.73 10.02 20.71
CA GLU A 102 2.90 11.38 21.23
C GLU A 102 4.36 11.85 21.06
N GLU A 103 5.33 11.03 21.44
CA GLU A 103 6.75 11.35 21.24
C GLU A 103 7.09 11.50 19.76
N PHE A 104 6.51 10.64 18.91
CA PHE A 104 6.65 10.76 17.47
C PHE A 104 6.09 12.08 16.94
N GLY A 105 4.86 12.44 17.32
CA GLY A 105 4.24 13.71 16.94
C GLY A 105 5.07 14.91 17.41
N ASN A 106 5.58 14.87 18.64
CA ASN A 106 6.46 15.91 19.19
C ASN A 106 7.79 15.99 18.42
N MET A 107 8.38 14.85 18.04
CA MET A 107 9.60 14.81 17.23
C MET A 107 9.38 15.43 15.85
N VAL A 108 8.28 15.11 15.18
CA VAL A 108 7.93 15.70 13.88
C VAL A 108 7.70 17.20 14.02
N HIS A 109 6.92 17.64 15.02
CA HIS A 109 6.58 19.05 15.23
C HIS A 109 7.80 19.91 15.60
N ASN A 110 8.73 19.37 16.38
CA ASN A 110 9.92 20.08 16.84
C ASN A 110 11.15 19.87 15.93
N SER A 111 11.00 19.17 14.80
CA SER A 111 12.12 18.99 13.87
C SER A 111 12.46 20.30 13.15
N ASP A 112 13.73 20.46 12.75
CA ASP A 112 14.23 21.63 12.01
C ASP A 112 13.76 21.64 10.54
N GLY A 113 12.50 21.31 10.28
CA GLY A 113 11.88 21.28 8.96
C GLY A 113 10.58 20.49 8.93
N GLU A 114 10.00 20.37 7.74
CA GLU A 114 8.78 19.58 7.52
C GLU A 114 9.13 18.21 6.95
N ILE A 115 8.41 17.18 7.38
CA ILE A 115 8.39 15.88 6.69
C ILE A 115 7.33 15.94 5.60
N TYR A 116 7.74 15.77 4.34
CA TYR A 116 6.83 15.91 3.20
C TYR A 116 7.14 14.94 2.07
N ILE A 117 6.13 14.73 1.23
CA ILE A 117 6.22 14.06 -0.06
C ILE A 117 6.27 15.10 -1.16
N LEU A 118 7.19 14.92 -2.10
CA LEU A 118 7.21 15.61 -3.38
C LEU A 118 6.72 14.63 -4.46
N GLY A 119 5.60 14.95 -5.10
CA GLY A 119 5.12 14.22 -6.27
C GLY A 119 5.91 14.56 -7.53
N SER A 120 5.86 13.68 -8.53
CA SER A 120 6.47 13.91 -9.85
C SER A 120 5.95 15.17 -10.58
N ASP A 121 4.79 15.69 -10.17
CA ASP A 121 4.20 16.95 -10.64
C ASP A 121 4.69 18.18 -9.87
N ASN A 122 5.63 18.02 -8.94
CA ASN A 122 6.13 19.00 -7.98
C ASN A 122 5.12 19.43 -6.90
N SER A 123 4.01 18.70 -6.73
CA SER A 123 3.13 18.90 -5.59
C SER A 123 3.87 18.53 -4.30
N LYS A 124 3.81 19.43 -3.30
CA LYS A 124 4.37 19.21 -1.97
C LYS A 124 3.25 18.90 -0.99
N ILE A 125 3.31 17.75 -0.34
CA ILE A 125 2.33 17.29 0.64
C ILE A 125 3.03 17.04 1.97
N ILE A 126 2.70 17.81 3.00
CA ILE A 126 3.23 17.62 4.35
C ILE A 126 2.43 16.52 5.05
N SER A 127 3.12 15.67 5.82
CA SER A 127 2.42 14.66 6.63
C SER A 127 1.55 15.32 7.68
N THR A 128 0.27 14.97 7.73
CA THR A 128 -0.64 15.39 8.80
C THR A 128 -1.09 14.21 9.67
N MET A 129 -0.67 12.99 9.34
CA MET A 129 -1.21 11.75 9.91
C MET A 129 -0.08 10.76 10.18
N ALA A 130 -0.05 10.21 11.37
CA ALA A 130 0.74 9.03 11.68
C ALA A 130 -0.02 8.16 12.69
N GLY A 131 0.18 6.85 12.64
CA GLY A 131 -0.49 5.92 13.53
C GLY A 131 -0.39 4.49 13.05
N TRP A 132 -1.00 3.59 13.82
CA TRP A 132 -1.06 2.19 13.46
C TRP A 132 -2.16 1.95 12.43
N VAL A 133 -1.83 1.29 11.33
CA VAL A 133 -2.77 0.75 10.36
C VAL A 133 -2.61 -0.76 10.43
N GLU A 134 -3.64 -1.46 10.90
CA GLU A 134 -3.52 -2.86 11.32
C GLU A 134 -2.43 -3.00 12.39
N ASP A 135 -1.39 -3.81 12.14
CA ASP A 135 -0.26 -4.04 13.07
C ASP A 135 1.02 -3.27 12.67
N GLU A 136 0.90 -2.31 11.73
CA GLU A 136 2.03 -1.57 11.17
C GLU A 136 1.94 -0.08 11.51
N PHE A 137 3.05 0.52 11.93
CA PHE A 137 3.11 1.97 12.14
C PHE A 137 3.36 2.67 10.80
N ALA A 138 2.45 3.58 10.43
CA ALA A 138 2.48 4.29 9.16
C ALA A 138 2.53 5.80 9.37
N MET A 139 3.27 6.49 8.52
CA MET A 139 2.99 7.90 8.19
C MET A 139 2.07 7.96 6.98
N GLY A 140 0.99 8.72 7.11
CA GLY A 140 -0.03 8.88 6.07
C GLY A 140 0.05 10.24 5.39
N PHE A 141 -0.09 10.22 4.06
CA PHE A 141 -0.22 11.41 3.22
C PHE A 141 -1.43 11.24 2.31
N ARG A 142 -2.22 12.29 2.12
CA ARG A 142 -3.21 12.30 1.05
C ARG A 142 -2.57 12.90 -0.19
N VAL A 143 -2.39 12.09 -1.24
CA VAL A 143 -1.61 12.47 -2.43
C VAL A 143 -2.42 12.32 -3.71
N PRO A 144 -2.18 13.15 -4.73
CA PRO A 144 -2.67 12.87 -6.07
C PRO A 144 -2.07 11.57 -6.59
N ILE A 145 -2.78 10.86 -7.47
CA ILE A 145 -2.27 9.63 -8.09
C ILE A 145 -1.22 9.98 -9.15
N LEU A 146 0.04 9.65 -8.87
CA LEU A 146 1.22 9.98 -9.68
C LEU A 146 2.13 8.76 -9.89
N GLU A 147 3.09 8.89 -10.80
CA GLU A 147 4.04 7.81 -11.12
C GLU A 147 5.08 7.60 -10.01
N THR A 148 5.58 8.70 -9.44
CA THR A 148 6.64 8.66 -8.43
C THR A 148 6.40 9.67 -7.32
N TYR A 149 6.96 9.34 -6.16
CA TYR A 149 6.94 10.16 -4.95
C TYR A 149 8.31 10.10 -4.30
N THR A 150 8.80 11.23 -3.80
CA THR A 150 10.04 11.31 -3.04
C THR A 150 9.73 11.83 -1.64
N LEU A 151 10.17 11.09 -0.61
CA LEU A 151 10.08 11.51 0.78
C LEU A 151 11.26 12.41 1.14
N TYR A 152 10.94 13.53 1.76
CA TYR A 152 11.88 14.43 2.39
C TYR A 152 11.67 14.39 3.89
N TRP A 153 12.75 14.08 4.61
CA TRP A 153 12.79 14.08 6.07
C TRP A 153 13.98 14.93 6.52
N PRO A 154 13.79 15.92 7.42
CA PRO A 154 14.88 16.77 7.91
C PRO A 154 16.10 15.96 8.38
N GLY A 155 17.29 16.38 7.95
CA GLY A 155 18.55 15.71 8.30
C GLY A 155 18.85 14.41 7.54
N ASN A 156 17.99 14.00 6.61
CA ASN A 156 18.18 12.81 5.77
C ASN A 156 18.24 13.20 4.29
N LEU A 157 18.88 12.36 3.48
CA LEU A 157 18.82 12.51 2.01
C LEU A 157 17.39 12.20 1.52
N PRO A 158 16.94 12.82 0.41
CA PRO A 158 15.66 12.48 -0.19
C PRO A 158 15.59 11.00 -0.57
N ILE A 159 14.41 10.40 -0.38
CA ILE A 159 14.19 8.97 -0.56
C ILE A 159 13.10 8.74 -1.59
N ASP A 160 13.44 8.14 -2.71
CA ASP A 160 12.45 7.71 -3.71
C ASP A 160 11.61 6.56 -3.14
N LEU A 161 10.30 6.71 -3.22
CA LEU A 161 9.34 5.75 -2.70
C LEU A 161 8.91 4.78 -3.80
N ASN A 162 9.17 3.50 -3.58
CA ASN A 162 8.77 2.45 -4.51
C ASN A 162 7.42 1.85 -4.09
N ILE A 163 6.36 2.20 -4.81
CA ILE A 163 4.99 1.79 -4.51
C ILE A 163 4.67 0.37 -5.03
N ASN A 164 5.52 -0.21 -5.87
CA ASN A 164 5.27 -1.46 -6.60
C ASN A 164 6.05 -2.67 -6.04
N LYS A 165 6.49 -2.61 -4.78
CA LYS A 165 7.20 -3.72 -4.14
C LYS A 165 6.33 -4.48 -3.15
#